data_AF-A0AAX0YWW2-F1
#
_entry.id   AF-A0AAX0YWW2-F1
#
_cell.length_a   1.000
_cell.length_b   1.000
_cell.length_c   1.000
_cell.angle_alpha   90.00
_cell.angle_beta   90.00
_cell.angle_gamma   90.00
#
_symmetry.space_group_name_H-M   'P 1'
#
loop_
_entity.id
_entity.type
_entity.pdbx_description
1 polymer ?
#
loop_
_entity_poly.entity_id
_entity_poly.type
_entity_poly.pdbx_seq_one_letter_code
_entity_poly.pdbx_strand_id
1 'polypeptide(L)'
;MGFLKKLFLSNWSTEFRCVRPAITIQNDHLKAVWNDEKENTFGIERLFKLFLVLSSYVFPGLYLRHISGKFGLLPRKICSEVYVIFKLITPIIIFRCNLEDSIFAIILISYLLLETLLYLLGVIFLSDIYSPPISKKRSYLMLVINYIEVCLGFAVLYKATGGVSELVSNFDAIYFSFITATTIGYGHMAPIGHDAKALAIIHSMYNFIFIGLVLSNFAFNITYKDGTYRVKENKNKSETVNLKKE
;
A
#
# COMPACT_ATOMS: atom_id res chain seq x y z
N MET A 1 4.09 0.35 -32.08
CA MET A 1 4.81 0.86 -30.88
C MET A 1 4.34 2.26 -30.39
N GLY A 2 3.54 3.02 -31.16
CA GLY A 2 3.12 4.39 -30.79
C GLY A 2 1.93 4.53 -29.82
N PHE A 3 0.93 3.63 -29.88
CA PHE A 3 -0.28 3.74 -29.07
C PHE A 3 -0.05 3.43 -27.58
N LEU A 4 0.58 2.29 -27.26
CA LEU A 4 0.95 1.93 -25.88
C LEU A 4 1.88 2.97 -25.25
N LYS A 5 2.83 3.50 -26.04
CA LYS A 5 3.70 4.59 -25.59
C LYS A 5 2.89 5.83 -25.24
N LYS A 6 1.94 6.24 -26.09
CA LYS A 6 1.10 7.42 -25.85
C LYS A 6 0.05 7.23 -24.73
N LEU A 7 -0.42 5.99 -24.52
CA LEU A 7 -1.37 5.62 -23.49
C LEU A 7 -0.74 5.60 -22.09
N PHE A 8 0.46 5.03 -21.96
CA PHE A 8 1.16 4.91 -20.68
C PHE A 8 2.13 6.07 -20.40
N LEU A 9 2.66 6.73 -21.44
CA LEU A 9 3.68 7.77 -21.34
C LEU A 9 3.17 9.06 -22.01
N SER A 10 2.57 9.93 -21.20
CA SER A 10 2.36 11.35 -21.56
C SER A 10 3.70 12.03 -21.91
N ASN A 11 3.67 13.17 -22.62
CA ASN A 11 4.85 13.98 -22.96
C ASN A 11 5.66 14.31 -21.69
N TRP A 12 6.66 13.49 -21.41
CA TRP A 12 7.46 13.55 -20.20
C TRP A 12 8.73 14.35 -20.48
N SER A 13 8.95 15.44 -19.74
CA SER A 13 10.20 16.21 -19.83
C SER A 13 11.37 15.35 -19.35
N THR A 14 12.49 15.43 -20.06
CA THR A 14 13.69 14.61 -19.89
C THR A 14 14.53 14.94 -18.65
N GLU A 15 14.02 15.76 -17.72
CA GLU A 15 14.80 16.33 -16.60
C GLU A 15 15.13 15.34 -15.47
N PHE A 16 14.51 14.15 -15.40
CA PHE A 16 14.75 13.18 -14.32
C PHE A 16 15.54 11.94 -14.75
N ARG A 17 16.63 12.13 -15.50
CA ARG A 17 17.50 11.02 -15.98
C ARG A 17 18.27 10.29 -14.87
N CYS A 18 18.68 10.99 -13.82
CA CYS A 18 19.41 10.38 -12.71
C CYS A 18 18.51 10.20 -11.48
N VAL A 19 18.32 8.96 -11.07
CA VAL A 19 17.63 8.60 -9.83
C VAL A 19 18.62 7.96 -8.90
N ARG A 20 18.69 8.45 -7.65
CA ARG A 20 19.53 7.82 -6.63
C ARG A 20 19.11 6.35 -6.44
N PRO A 21 20.06 5.41 -6.31
CA PRO A 21 19.73 4.00 -6.17
C PRO A 21 18.82 3.76 -4.96
N ALA A 22 17.84 2.87 -5.11
CA ALA A 22 16.84 2.64 -4.06
C ALA A 22 17.45 2.15 -2.74
N ILE A 23 18.50 1.31 -2.82
CA ILE A 23 19.27 0.83 -1.66
C ILE A 23 19.99 1.99 -0.95
N THR A 24 20.57 2.94 -1.71
CA THR A 24 21.23 4.11 -1.10
C THR A 24 20.20 4.97 -0.36
N ILE A 25 19.02 5.17 -0.95
CA ILE A 25 17.91 5.88 -0.29
C ILE A 25 17.47 5.13 0.99
N GLN A 26 17.38 3.80 0.94
CA GLN A 26 17.02 2.99 2.10
C GLN A 26 18.06 3.09 3.23
N ASN A 27 19.35 3.10 2.88
CA ASN A 27 20.42 3.30 3.85
C ASN A 27 20.35 4.70 4.48
N ASP A 28 19.97 5.72 3.71
CA ASP A 28 19.77 7.07 4.24
C ASP A 28 18.56 7.11 5.20
N HIS A 29 17.48 6.38 4.91
CA HIS A 29 16.36 6.23 5.85
C HIS A 29 16.79 5.57 7.16
N LEU A 30 17.61 4.51 7.09
CA LEU A 30 18.14 3.84 8.27
C LEU A 30 19.02 4.78 9.11
N LYS A 31 19.89 5.55 8.47
CA LYS A 31 20.70 6.57 9.14
C LYS A 31 19.85 7.65 9.79
N ALA A 32 18.81 8.13 9.09
CA ALA A 32 17.91 9.14 9.62
C ALA A 32 17.19 8.67 10.90
N VAL A 33 16.70 7.43 10.94
CA VAL A 33 16.11 6.84 12.17
C VAL A 33 17.17 6.59 13.24
N TRP A 34 18.38 6.16 12.85
CA TRP A 34 19.43 5.84 13.80
C TRP A 34 20.00 7.09 14.50
N ASN A 35 20.12 8.19 13.77
CA ASN A 35 20.70 9.44 14.23
C ASN A 35 19.66 10.45 14.77
N ASP A 36 18.37 10.11 14.77
CA ASP A 36 17.26 11.00 15.16
C ASP A 36 17.29 12.36 14.43
N GLU A 37 17.58 12.36 13.11
CA GLU A 37 17.84 13.60 12.34
C GLU A 37 16.60 14.51 12.14
N LYS A 38 15.38 13.99 12.32
CA LYS A 38 14.13 14.72 12.00
C LYS A 38 13.14 14.85 13.15
N GLU A 39 13.05 13.86 14.03
CA GLU A 39 12.16 13.86 15.20
C GLU A 39 12.87 13.18 16.37
N ASN A 40 12.64 13.66 17.60
CA ASN A 40 13.11 13.01 18.83
C ASN A 40 12.30 11.73 19.06
N THR A 41 12.54 10.69 18.27
CA THR A 41 11.84 9.41 18.42
C THR A 41 12.38 8.68 19.65
N PHE A 42 11.52 8.35 20.60
CA PHE A 42 11.94 7.74 21.86
C PHE A 42 11.22 6.41 22.12
N GLY A 43 11.91 5.49 22.83
CA GLY A 43 11.34 4.24 23.30
C GLY A 43 10.82 3.32 22.18
N ILE A 44 9.57 2.89 22.31
CA ILE A 44 8.92 1.89 21.43
C ILE A 44 8.80 2.41 19.99
N GLU A 45 8.57 3.71 19.79
CA GLU A 45 8.43 4.30 18.47
C GLU A 45 9.71 4.12 17.63
N ARG A 46 10.86 4.40 18.23
CA ARG A 46 12.17 4.26 17.56
C ARG A 46 12.47 2.81 17.21
N LEU A 47 12.22 1.88 18.13
CA LEU A 47 12.37 0.44 17.87
C LEU A 47 11.49 -0.03 16.71
N PHE A 48 10.24 0.46 16.66
CA PHE A 48 9.31 0.10 15.61
C PHE A 48 9.69 0.70 14.25
N LYS A 49 10.09 1.99 14.19
CA LYS A 49 10.62 2.62 12.96
C LYS A 49 11.84 1.86 12.44
N LEU A 50 12.79 1.48 13.31
CA LEU A 50 13.96 0.67 12.92
C LEU A 50 13.56 -0.69 12.37
N PHE A 51 12.63 -1.40 13.02
CA PHE A 51 12.11 -2.67 12.54
C PHE A 51 11.51 -2.54 11.13
N LEU A 52 10.70 -1.51 10.88
CA LEU A 52 10.08 -1.27 9.57
C LEU A 52 11.14 -0.99 8.48
N VAL A 53 12.13 -0.14 8.77
CA VAL A 53 13.21 0.17 7.82
C VAL A 53 14.07 -1.07 7.51
N LEU A 54 14.37 -1.89 8.52
CA LEU A 54 15.14 -3.12 8.35
C LEU A 54 14.33 -4.21 7.61
N SER A 55 13.04 -4.35 7.90
CA SER A 55 12.18 -5.33 7.23
C SER A 55 12.11 -5.10 5.72
N SER A 56 12.24 -3.85 5.27
CA SER A 56 12.23 -3.47 3.85
C SER A 56 13.35 -4.11 3.02
N TYR A 57 14.44 -4.57 3.64
CA TYR A 57 15.53 -5.27 2.94
C TYR A 57 15.18 -6.73 2.61
N VAL A 58 14.19 -7.33 3.29
CA VAL A 58 13.78 -8.72 3.03
C VAL A 58 12.91 -8.82 1.78
N PHE A 59 12.31 -7.70 1.35
CA PHE A 59 11.29 -7.69 0.31
C PHE A 59 11.83 -7.40 -1.09
N PRO A 60 11.39 -8.15 -2.12
CA PRO A 60 11.83 -7.98 -3.51
C PRO A 60 11.47 -6.60 -4.06
N GLY A 61 10.43 -5.94 -3.52
CA GLY A 61 10.03 -4.59 -3.93
C GLY A 61 11.16 -3.55 -3.81
N LEU A 62 12.09 -3.68 -2.86
CA LEU A 62 13.27 -2.79 -2.78
C LEU A 62 14.23 -3.03 -3.94
N TYR A 63 14.55 -4.28 -4.23
CA TYR A 63 15.49 -4.68 -5.27
C TYR A 63 14.94 -4.40 -6.67
N LEU A 64 13.65 -4.66 -6.89
CA LEU A 64 12.96 -4.30 -8.13
C LEU A 64 13.07 -2.80 -8.41
N ARG A 65 12.85 -1.95 -7.39
CA ARG A 65 13.04 -0.48 -7.50
C ARG A 65 14.50 -0.08 -7.72
N HIS A 66 15.45 -0.82 -7.16
CA HIS A 66 16.89 -0.56 -7.35
C HIS A 66 17.31 -0.84 -8.81
N ILE A 67 16.94 -2.00 -9.35
CA ILE A 67 17.26 -2.42 -10.71
C ILE A 67 16.59 -1.49 -11.73
N SER A 68 15.28 -1.29 -11.60
CA SER A 68 14.52 -0.41 -12.50
C SER A 68 14.93 1.06 -12.41
N GLY A 69 15.43 1.50 -11.24
CA GLY A 69 15.96 2.84 -11.04
C GLY A 69 17.20 3.18 -11.89
N LYS A 70 17.98 2.16 -12.32
CA LYS A 70 19.13 2.36 -13.23
C LYS A 70 18.71 2.90 -14.60
N PHE A 71 17.46 2.67 -14.99
CA PHE A 71 16.87 3.13 -16.26
C PHE A 71 16.10 4.46 -16.13
N GLY A 72 16.10 5.06 -14.93
CA GLY A 72 15.45 6.34 -14.64
C GLY A 72 14.21 6.25 -13.77
N LEU A 73 13.55 7.39 -13.53
CA LEU A 73 12.46 7.52 -12.57
C LEU A 73 11.15 6.86 -13.03
N LEU A 74 10.93 6.88 -14.33
CA LEU A 74 9.71 6.35 -14.94
C LEU A 74 9.69 4.81 -14.92
N PRO A 75 10.73 4.09 -15.41
CA PRO A 75 10.81 2.63 -15.26
C PRO A 75 10.70 2.17 -13.81
N ARG A 76 11.30 2.91 -12.86
CA ARG A 76 11.18 2.61 -11.42
C ARG A 76 9.74 2.55 -10.94
N LYS A 77 8.90 3.50 -11.38
CA LYS A 77 7.48 3.55 -10.99
C LYS A 77 6.64 2.50 -11.68
N ILE A 78 6.83 2.33 -13.00
CA ILE A 78 6.10 1.33 -13.76
C ILE A 78 6.42 -0.06 -13.21
N CYS A 79 7.69 -0.34 -12.89
CA CYS A 79 8.09 -1.60 -12.28
C CYS A 79 7.40 -1.83 -10.93
N SER A 80 7.29 -0.80 -10.07
CA SER A 80 6.54 -0.95 -8.82
C SER A 80 5.03 -1.17 -9.03
N GLU A 81 4.43 -0.55 -10.05
CA GLU A 81 3.02 -0.77 -10.38
C GLU A 81 2.79 -2.18 -10.93
N VAL A 82 3.66 -2.64 -11.83
CA VAL A 82 3.64 -4.02 -12.37
C VAL A 82 3.83 -5.04 -11.26
N TYR A 83 4.69 -4.76 -10.27
CA TYR A 83 4.88 -5.66 -9.13
C TYR A 83 3.60 -5.81 -8.30
N VAL A 84 2.91 -4.71 -8.02
CA VAL A 84 1.62 -4.76 -7.30
C VAL A 84 0.56 -5.51 -8.10
N ILE A 85 0.51 -5.31 -9.42
CA ILE A 85 -0.40 -6.07 -10.30
C ILE A 85 -0.03 -7.57 -10.31
N PHE A 86 1.26 -7.91 -10.31
CA PHE A 86 1.71 -9.30 -10.21
C PHE A 86 1.23 -9.95 -8.92
N LYS A 87 1.35 -9.25 -7.77
CA LYS A 87 0.83 -9.74 -6.49
C LYS A 87 -0.69 -9.93 -6.52
N LEU A 88 -1.44 -9.00 -7.12
CA LEU A 88 -2.89 -9.11 -7.30
C LEU A 88 -3.30 -10.36 -8.10
N ILE A 89 -2.56 -10.66 -9.17
CA ILE A 89 -2.84 -11.80 -10.06
C ILE A 89 -2.46 -13.14 -9.41
N THR A 90 -1.50 -13.14 -8.48
CA THR A 90 -0.95 -14.36 -7.87
C THR A 90 -2.03 -15.25 -7.20
N PRO A 91 -2.92 -14.73 -6.31
CA PRO A 91 -4.05 -15.51 -5.79
C PRO A 91 -4.99 -16.08 -6.85
N ILE A 92 -5.23 -15.33 -7.93
CA ILE A 92 -6.11 -15.74 -9.02
C ILE A 92 -5.50 -16.93 -9.78
N ILE A 93 -4.19 -16.92 -10.00
CA ILE A 93 -3.46 -18.04 -10.59
C ILE A 93 -3.53 -19.27 -9.67
N ILE A 94 -3.34 -19.08 -8.36
CA ILE A 94 -3.41 -20.18 -7.38
C ILE A 94 -4.77 -20.88 -7.44
N PHE A 95 -5.87 -20.11 -7.39
CA PHE A 95 -7.22 -20.69 -7.50
C PHE A 95 -7.49 -21.34 -8.86
N ARG A 96 -6.95 -20.79 -9.95
CA ARG A 96 -7.14 -21.38 -11.29
C ARG A 96 -6.38 -22.68 -11.47
N CYS A 97 -5.25 -22.82 -10.79
CA CYS A 97 -4.42 -24.03 -10.81
C CYS A 97 -4.79 -25.02 -9.70
N ASN A 98 -5.78 -24.72 -8.86
CA ASN A 98 -6.16 -25.51 -7.67
C ASN A 98 -4.97 -25.78 -6.74
N LEU A 99 -4.15 -24.75 -6.48
CA LEU A 99 -2.93 -24.84 -5.67
C LEU A 99 -3.12 -24.30 -4.25
N GLU A 100 -4.33 -23.97 -3.83
CA GLU A 100 -4.66 -23.41 -2.51
C GLU A 100 -4.11 -24.22 -1.33
N ASP A 101 -4.16 -25.56 -1.41
CA ASP A 101 -3.72 -26.46 -0.35
C ASP A 101 -2.19 -26.68 -0.35
N SER A 102 -1.49 -26.20 -1.38
CA SER A 102 -0.05 -26.36 -1.48
C SER A 102 0.66 -25.49 -0.45
N ILE A 103 1.55 -26.10 0.34
CA ILE A 103 2.36 -25.38 1.33
C ILE A 103 3.16 -24.23 0.71
N PHE A 104 3.59 -24.39 -0.55
CA PHE A 104 4.28 -23.33 -1.28
C PHE A 104 3.37 -22.13 -1.55
N ALA A 105 2.11 -22.37 -1.95
CA ALA A 105 1.14 -21.31 -2.21
C ALA A 105 0.80 -20.55 -0.91
N ILE A 106 0.62 -21.28 0.19
CA ILE A 106 0.36 -20.71 1.51
C ILE A 106 1.54 -19.81 1.94
N ILE A 107 2.77 -20.33 1.91
CA ILE A 107 3.97 -19.56 2.28
C ILE A 107 4.13 -18.33 1.38
N LEU A 108 3.95 -18.48 0.07
CA LEU A 108 4.05 -17.37 -0.89
C LEU A 108 3.03 -16.28 -0.59
N ILE A 109 1.75 -16.64 -0.41
CA ILE A 109 0.70 -15.66 -0.10
C ILE A 109 0.92 -15.00 1.25
N SER A 110 1.27 -15.76 2.30
CA SER A 110 1.61 -15.18 3.60
C SER A 110 2.79 -14.21 3.51
N TYR A 111 3.81 -14.53 2.72
CA TYR A 111 4.95 -13.65 2.46
C TYR A 111 4.54 -12.35 1.76
N LEU A 112 3.72 -12.43 0.71
CA LEU A 112 3.23 -11.26 -0.02
C LEU A 112 2.32 -10.37 0.83
N LEU A 113 1.43 -10.98 1.65
CA LEU A 113 0.58 -10.25 2.60
C LEU A 113 1.41 -9.56 3.68
N LEU A 114 2.46 -10.21 4.18
CA LEU A 114 3.38 -9.62 5.16
C LEU A 114 4.15 -8.43 4.56
N GLU A 115 4.62 -8.54 3.31
CA GLU A 115 5.22 -7.41 2.59
C GLU A 115 4.25 -6.24 2.48
N THR A 116 3.00 -6.48 2.07
CA THR A 116 1.99 -5.42 1.96
C THR A 116 1.67 -4.82 3.32
N LEU A 117 1.55 -5.62 4.38
CA LEU A 117 1.32 -5.13 5.74
C LEU A 117 2.43 -4.18 6.20
N LEU A 118 3.69 -4.61 6.07
CA LEU A 118 4.84 -3.81 6.48
C LEU A 118 5.04 -2.57 5.62
N TYR A 119 4.69 -2.65 4.33
CA TYR A 119 4.62 -1.47 3.47
C TYR A 119 3.57 -0.47 3.96
N LEU A 120 2.34 -0.92 4.26
CA LEU A 120 1.27 -0.05 4.78
C LEU A 120 1.67 0.59 6.11
N LEU A 121 2.21 -0.19 7.05
CA LEU A 121 2.74 0.33 8.30
C LEU A 121 3.88 1.33 8.07
N GLY A 122 4.78 1.06 7.13
CA GLY A 122 5.85 1.99 6.74
C GLY A 122 5.30 3.31 6.21
N VAL A 123 4.24 3.30 5.40
CA VAL A 123 3.60 4.54 4.92
C VAL A 123 3.04 5.39 6.07
N ILE A 124 2.58 4.77 7.16
CA ILE A 124 2.04 5.48 8.33
C ILE A 124 3.19 6.02 9.20
N PHE A 125 4.02 5.10 9.69
CA PHE A 125 4.99 5.36 10.74
C PHE A 125 6.28 5.99 10.25
N LEU A 126 6.62 5.86 8.96
CA LEU A 126 7.80 6.49 8.35
C LEU A 126 7.40 7.63 7.42
N SER A 127 6.22 8.24 7.62
CA SER A 127 5.69 9.31 6.76
C SER A 127 6.51 10.61 6.82
N ASP A 128 7.24 10.83 7.91
CA ASP A 128 8.23 11.89 8.15
C ASP A 128 9.54 11.70 7.35
N ILE A 129 9.88 10.45 7.08
CA ILE A 129 11.11 10.05 6.38
C ILE A 129 10.83 9.84 4.89
N TYR A 130 9.73 9.17 4.55
CA TYR A 130 9.37 8.81 3.18
C TYR A 130 8.98 10.03 2.36
N SER A 131 9.47 10.07 1.13
CA SER A 131 9.12 11.15 0.20
C SER A 131 7.63 11.07 -0.18
N PRO A 132 6.94 12.22 -0.27
CA PRO A 132 5.53 12.25 -0.63
C PRO A 132 5.31 11.68 -2.04
N PRO A 133 4.12 11.09 -2.31
CA PRO A 133 3.80 10.54 -3.61
C PRO A 133 3.71 11.65 -4.65
N ILE A 134 4.24 11.38 -5.85
CA ILE A 134 4.31 12.36 -6.95
C ILE A 134 2.92 12.75 -7.49
N SER A 135 1.96 11.85 -7.36
CA SER A 135 0.56 12.14 -7.66
C SER A 135 -0.34 11.45 -6.65
N LYS A 136 -1.15 12.24 -5.95
CA LYS A 136 -2.14 11.74 -4.99
C LYS A 136 -3.13 10.77 -5.61
N LYS A 137 -3.55 11.02 -6.86
CA LYS A 137 -4.47 10.13 -7.61
C LYS A 137 -3.88 8.74 -7.84
N ARG A 138 -2.56 8.65 -8.11
CA ARG A 138 -1.86 7.36 -8.23
C ARG A 138 -1.83 6.62 -6.90
N SER A 139 -1.62 7.34 -5.80
CA SER A 139 -1.65 6.76 -4.45
C SER A 139 -2.99 6.10 -4.14
N TYR A 140 -4.10 6.77 -4.48
CA TYR A 140 -5.44 6.21 -4.30
C TYR A 140 -5.68 4.94 -5.13
N LEU A 141 -5.27 4.95 -6.41
CA LEU A 141 -5.40 3.78 -7.27
C LEU A 141 -4.61 2.58 -6.71
N MET A 142 -3.37 2.82 -6.27
CA MET A 142 -2.53 1.78 -5.67
C MET A 142 -3.12 1.25 -4.36
N LEU A 143 -3.75 2.12 -3.56
CA LEU A 143 -4.43 1.72 -2.34
C LEU A 143 -5.61 0.79 -2.64
N VAL A 144 -6.47 1.13 -3.62
CA VAL A 144 -7.59 0.27 -4.06
C VAL A 144 -7.08 -1.08 -4.58
N ILE A 145 -6.00 -1.09 -5.37
CA ILE A 145 -5.43 -2.34 -5.88
C ILE A 145 -4.88 -3.20 -4.73
N ASN A 146 -4.16 -2.61 -3.77
CA ASN A 146 -3.68 -3.31 -2.57
C ASN A 146 -4.84 -3.86 -1.72
N TYR A 147 -5.97 -3.16 -1.63
CA TYR A 147 -7.16 -3.68 -0.94
C TYR A 147 -7.64 -4.99 -1.57
N ILE A 148 -7.81 -4.99 -2.89
CA ILE A 148 -8.28 -6.17 -3.63
C ILE A 148 -7.25 -7.31 -3.53
N GLU A 149 -5.95 -7.00 -3.65
CA GLU A 149 -4.85 -7.96 -3.46
C GLU A 149 -4.96 -8.66 -2.10
N VAL A 150 -5.14 -7.90 -1.02
CA VAL A 150 -5.25 -8.42 0.34
C VAL A 150 -6.47 -9.31 0.48
N CYS A 151 -7.65 -8.88 0.02
CA CYS A 151 -8.86 -9.69 0.05
C CYS A 151 -8.66 -11.02 -0.68
N LEU A 152 -8.05 -11.00 -1.86
CA LEU A 152 -7.78 -12.22 -2.63
C LEU A 152 -6.73 -13.12 -1.95
N GLY A 153 -5.70 -12.55 -1.32
CA GLY A 153 -4.70 -13.31 -0.56
C GLY A 153 -5.33 -14.02 0.64
N PHE A 154 -6.13 -13.32 1.45
CA PHE A 154 -6.85 -13.94 2.56
C PHE A 154 -7.86 -15.00 2.10
N ALA A 155 -8.49 -14.83 0.94
CA ALA A 155 -9.37 -15.85 0.37
C ALA A 155 -8.65 -17.18 0.15
N VAL A 156 -7.42 -17.14 -0.40
CA VAL A 156 -6.60 -18.35 -0.58
C VAL A 156 -6.28 -18.98 0.77
N LEU A 157 -5.89 -18.17 1.77
CA LEU A 157 -5.57 -18.68 3.10
C LEU A 157 -6.80 -19.30 3.80
N TYR A 158 -7.99 -18.69 3.70
CA TYR A 158 -9.21 -19.26 4.26
C TYR A 158 -9.55 -20.60 3.61
N LYS A 159 -9.45 -20.69 2.28
CA LYS A 159 -9.66 -21.94 1.56
C LYS A 159 -8.70 -23.03 2.06
N ALA A 160 -7.42 -22.69 2.19
CA ALA A 160 -6.37 -23.58 2.67
C ALA A 160 -6.57 -24.06 4.12
N THR A 161 -7.16 -23.22 4.99
CA THR A 161 -7.45 -23.65 6.38
C THR A 161 -8.54 -24.71 6.47
N GLY A 162 -9.47 -24.78 5.50
CA GLY A 162 -10.66 -25.63 5.56
C GLY A 162 -11.58 -25.39 6.77
N GLY A 163 -11.34 -24.32 7.55
CA GLY A 163 -11.96 -24.12 8.86
C GLY A 163 -13.13 -23.13 8.89
N VAL A 164 -13.74 -22.83 7.73
CA VAL A 164 -14.88 -21.91 7.58
C VAL A 164 -16.11 -22.71 7.19
N SER A 165 -17.23 -22.50 7.91
CA SER A 165 -18.50 -23.15 7.60
C SER A 165 -19.03 -22.72 6.23
N GLU A 166 -19.67 -23.66 5.51
CA GLU A 166 -20.35 -23.41 4.24
C GLU A 166 -19.45 -22.88 3.11
N LEU A 167 -18.13 -22.93 3.26
CA LEU A 167 -17.16 -22.51 2.26
C LEU A 167 -16.85 -23.68 1.32
N VAL A 168 -17.62 -23.79 0.22
CA VAL A 168 -17.51 -24.92 -0.73
C VAL A 168 -16.67 -24.54 -1.94
N SER A 169 -16.93 -23.40 -2.57
CA SER A 169 -16.26 -22.98 -3.80
C SER A 169 -15.13 -21.96 -3.55
N ASN A 170 -14.27 -21.77 -4.56
CA ASN A 170 -13.23 -20.74 -4.53
C ASN A 170 -13.84 -19.33 -4.55
N PHE A 171 -15.02 -19.19 -5.17
CA PHE A 171 -15.76 -17.93 -5.16
C PHE A 171 -16.34 -17.62 -3.78
N ASP A 172 -16.78 -18.64 -3.03
CA ASP A 172 -17.23 -18.47 -1.63
C ASP A 172 -16.09 -17.99 -0.74
N ALA A 173 -14.86 -18.49 -0.96
CA ALA A 173 -13.69 -18.01 -0.22
C ALA A 173 -13.37 -16.53 -0.49
N ILE A 174 -13.47 -16.11 -1.76
CA ILE A 174 -13.31 -14.71 -2.16
C ILE A 174 -14.41 -13.88 -1.51
N TYR A 175 -15.66 -14.30 -1.63
CA TYR A 175 -16.81 -13.62 -1.05
C TYR A 175 -16.68 -13.47 0.46
N PHE A 176 -16.37 -14.56 1.19
CA PHE A 176 -16.14 -14.56 2.62
C PHE A 176 -15.03 -13.57 3.03
N SER A 177 -13.92 -13.55 2.29
CA SER A 177 -12.83 -12.61 2.54
C SER A 177 -13.29 -11.16 2.36
N PHE A 178 -14.04 -10.85 1.29
CA PHE A 178 -14.55 -9.49 1.06
C PHE A 178 -15.57 -9.03 2.11
N ILE A 179 -16.52 -9.88 2.52
CA ILE A 179 -17.50 -9.52 3.57
C ILE A 179 -16.84 -9.39 4.95
N THR A 180 -15.75 -10.13 5.19
CA THR A 180 -14.93 -10.00 6.40
C THR A 180 -14.14 -8.69 6.35
N ALA A 181 -13.53 -8.37 5.20
CA ALA A 181 -12.73 -7.16 5.03
C ALA A 181 -13.54 -5.87 5.13
N THR A 182 -14.76 -5.90 4.60
CA THR A 182 -15.74 -4.81 4.72
C THR A 182 -16.47 -4.81 6.06
N THR A 183 -16.17 -5.76 6.96
CA THR A 183 -16.81 -5.90 8.28
C THR A 183 -18.33 -6.09 8.22
N ILE A 184 -18.86 -6.56 7.08
CA ILE A 184 -20.30 -6.83 6.91
C ILE A 184 -20.70 -8.09 7.65
N GLY A 185 -19.95 -9.18 7.48
CA GLY A 185 -20.11 -10.43 8.24
C GLY A 185 -21.54 -10.97 8.35
N TYR A 186 -22.19 -11.29 7.23
CA TYR A 186 -23.59 -11.77 7.21
C TYR A 186 -23.89 -13.00 8.10
N GLY A 187 -22.87 -13.77 8.49
CA GLY A 187 -22.99 -14.84 9.50
C GLY A 187 -23.32 -16.23 8.97
N HIS A 188 -23.63 -16.40 7.68
CA HIS A 188 -23.84 -17.73 7.07
C HIS A 188 -22.51 -18.50 6.93
N MET A 189 -21.44 -17.83 6.50
CA MET A 189 -20.07 -18.33 6.57
C MET A 189 -19.39 -17.78 7.82
N ALA A 190 -18.86 -18.67 8.66
CA ALA A 190 -18.16 -18.31 9.89
C ALA A 190 -16.91 -19.18 10.12
N PRO A 191 -15.82 -18.61 10.66
CA PRO A 191 -14.65 -19.39 11.01
C PRO A 191 -14.94 -20.24 12.25
N ILE A 192 -14.94 -21.56 12.09
CA ILE A 192 -15.20 -22.53 13.16
C ILE A 192 -13.90 -23.11 13.73
N GLY A 193 -12.93 -23.38 12.85
CA GLY A 193 -11.62 -23.92 13.21
C GLY A 193 -10.73 -22.89 13.92
N HIS A 194 -9.80 -23.37 14.76
CA HIS A 194 -8.86 -22.50 15.48
C HIS A 194 -8.01 -21.65 14.53
N ASP A 195 -7.48 -22.26 13.47
CA ASP A 195 -6.64 -21.58 12.49
C ASP A 195 -7.42 -20.54 11.68
N ALA A 196 -8.66 -20.88 11.28
CA ALA A 196 -9.54 -19.95 10.57
C ALA A 196 -9.94 -18.74 11.45
N LYS A 197 -10.16 -18.96 12.76
CA LYS A 197 -10.43 -17.89 13.72
C LYS A 197 -9.21 -16.99 13.91
N ALA A 198 -8.02 -17.56 14.06
CA ALA A 198 -6.78 -16.79 14.14
C ALA A 198 -6.56 -15.97 12.87
N LEU A 199 -6.79 -16.56 11.70
CA LEU A 199 -6.70 -15.88 10.42
C LEU A 199 -7.72 -14.73 10.30
N ALA A 200 -8.94 -14.90 10.81
CA ALA A 200 -9.94 -13.83 10.89
C ALA A 200 -9.51 -12.67 11.78
N ILE A 201 -8.89 -12.94 12.93
CA ILE A 201 -8.34 -11.87 13.80
C ILE A 201 -7.26 -11.07 13.05
N ILE A 202 -6.31 -11.77 12.41
CA ILE A 202 -5.23 -11.12 11.63
C ILE A 202 -5.83 -10.31 10.48
N HIS A 203 -6.82 -10.86 9.77
CA HIS A 203 -7.50 -10.18 8.68
C HIS A 203 -8.22 -8.91 9.16
N SER A 204 -8.92 -8.95 10.30
CA SER A 204 -9.55 -7.76 10.88
C SER A 204 -8.54 -6.68 11.27
N MET A 205 -7.40 -7.06 11.87
CA MET A 205 -6.32 -6.11 12.19
C MET A 205 -5.75 -5.45 10.93
N TYR A 206 -5.56 -6.23 9.87
CA TYR A 206 -5.11 -5.72 8.58
C TYR A 206 -6.07 -4.64 8.04
N ASN A 207 -7.38 -4.93 8.05
CA ASN A 207 -8.39 -4.01 7.54
C ASN A 207 -8.50 -2.73 8.38
N PHE A 208 -8.30 -2.83 9.70
CA PHE A 208 -8.26 -1.66 10.56
C PHE A 208 -7.14 -0.68 10.15
N ILE A 209 -5.92 -1.19 9.92
CA ILE A 209 -4.78 -0.38 9.44
C ILE A 209 -5.11 0.24 8.07
N PHE A 210 -5.71 -0.56 7.18
CA PHE A 210 -6.07 -0.12 5.84
C PHE A 210 -7.09 1.04 5.86
N ILE A 211 -8.16 0.92 6.64
CA ILE A 211 -9.18 1.97 6.81
C ILE A 211 -8.55 3.25 7.38
N GLY A 212 -7.68 3.12 8.39
CA GLY A 212 -6.95 4.25 8.97
C GLY A 212 -6.12 5.01 7.91
N LEU A 213 -5.45 4.30 7.01
CA LEU A 213 -4.72 4.89 5.89
C LEU A 213 -5.62 5.62 4.90
N VAL A 214 -6.74 5.00 4.51
CA VAL A 214 -7.72 5.62 3.61
C VAL A 214 -8.22 6.93 4.22
N LEU A 215 -8.69 6.89 5.46
CA LEU A 215 -9.23 8.05 6.16
C LEU A 215 -8.19 9.16 6.34
N SER A 216 -6.96 8.82 6.73
CA SER A 216 -5.86 9.80 6.87
C SER A 216 -5.58 10.53 5.54
N ASN A 217 -5.52 9.79 4.44
CA ASN A 217 -5.29 10.38 3.11
C ASN A 217 -6.46 11.26 2.64
N PHE A 218 -7.71 10.89 2.96
CA PHE A 218 -8.88 11.70 2.67
C PHE A 218 -8.93 12.97 3.51
N ALA A 219 -8.74 12.86 4.83
CA ALA A 219 -8.72 13.98 5.76
C ALA A 219 -7.67 15.02 5.36
N PHE A 220 -6.43 14.58 5.09
CA PHE A 220 -5.36 15.46 4.62
C PHE A 220 -5.73 16.24 3.36
N ASN A 221 -6.46 15.62 2.43
CA ASN A 221 -6.86 16.28 1.20
C ASN A 221 -7.98 17.31 1.38
N ILE A 222 -8.91 17.07 2.30
CA ILE A 222 -9.94 18.04 2.67
C ILE A 222 -9.27 19.25 3.34
N THR A 223 -8.47 19.03 4.38
CA THR A 223 -7.77 20.11 5.11
C THR A 223 -6.84 20.92 4.20
N TYR A 224 -6.12 20.26 3.28
CA TYR A 224 -5.27 20.94 2.31
C TYR A 224 -6.08 21.84 1.36
N LYS A 225 -7.20 21.34 0.82
CA LYS A 225 -8.07 22.14 -0.05
C LYS A 225 -8.61 23.35 0.71
N ASP A 226 -9.15 23.15 1.90
CA ASP A 226 -9.74 24.22 2.71
C ASP A 226 -8.72 25.32 3.05
N GLY A 227 -7.48 24.94 3.38
CA GLY A 227 -6.38 25.89 3.57
C GLY A 227 -6.09 26.73 2.32
N THR A 228 -6.04 26.10 1.14
CA THR A 228 -5.80 26.83 -0.12
C THR A 228 -6.97 27.73 -0.52
N TYR A 229 -8.22 27.34 -0.27
CA TYR A 229 -9.40 28.17 -0.53
C TYR A 229 -9.42 29.39 0.39
N ARG A 230 -9.15 29.21 1.69
CA ARG A 230 -9.09 30.31 2.67
C ARG A 230 -7.99 31.33 2.34
N VAL A 231 -6.82 30.87 1.89
CA VAL A 231 -5.73 31.76 1.46
C VAL A 231 -6.11 32.55 0.20
N LYS A 232 -6.74 31.91 -0.79
CA LYS A 232 -7.23 32.62 -2.00
C LYS A 232 -8.33 33.63 -1.67
N GLU A 233 -9.26 33.29 -0.78
CA GLU A 233 -10.33 34.20 -0.37
C GLU A 233 -9.79 35.43 0.37
N ASN A 234 -8.83 35.24 1.28
CA ASN A 234 -8.17 36.34 1.97
C ASN A 234 -7.38 37.24 1.01
N LYS A 235 -6.71 36.66 0.01
CA LYS A 235 -5.97 37.43 -1.01
C LYS A 235 -6.91 38.27 -1.88
N ASN A 236 -8.02 37.70 -2.31
CA ASN A 236 -9.06 38.42 -3.07
C ASN A 236 -9.74 39.52 -2.22
N LYS A 237 -9.94 39.30 -0.92
CA LYS A 237 -10.43 40.35 0.01
C LYS A 237 -9.42 41.49 0.18
N SER A 238 -8.12 41.21 0.29
CA SER A 238 -7.10 42.26 0.36
C SER A 238 -6.98 43.07 -0.94
N GLU A 239 -7.09 42.43 -2.11
CA GLU A 239 -7.04 43.11 -3.41
C GLU A 239 -8.28 44.00 -3.64
N THR A 240 -9.48 43.54 -3.24
CA THR A 240 -10.71 44.33 -3.33
C THR A 240 -10.76 45.51 -2.33
N VAL A 241 -10.10 45.41 -1.18
CA VAL A 241 -9.97 46.52 -0.22
C VAL A 241 -9.01 47.59 -0.75
N ASN A 242 -7.94 47.23 -1.45
CA ASN A 242 -7.00 48.19 -2.03
C ASN A 242 -7.59 48.95 -3.23
N LEU A 243 -8.38 48.27 -4.08
CA LEU A 243 -9.07 48.91 -5.22
C LEU A 243 -10.17 49.93 -4.83
N LYS A 244 -10.64 49.93 -3.57
CA LYS A 244 -11.62 50.90 -3.07
C LYS A 244 -10.99 52.13 -2.40
N LYS A 245 -9.66 52.17 -2.28
CA LYS A 245 -8.91 53.26 -1.63
C LYS A 245 -8.21 54.20 -2.63
N GLU A 246 -8.22 53.86 -3.92
CA GLU A 246 -7.85 54.74 -5.04
C GLU A 246 -9.10 55.39 -5.63
#